data_AF-A0A016UUR8-F1
#
_entry.id   AF-A0A016UUR8-F1
#
_cell.length_a   1.000
_cell.length_b   1.000
_cell.length_c   1.000
_cell.angle_alpha   90.00
_cell.angle_beta   90.00
_cell.angle_gamma   90.00
#
_symmetry.space_group_name_H-M   'P 1'
#
loop_
_entity.id
_entity.type
_entity.pdbx_description
1 polymer ?
#
loop_
_entity_poly.entity_id
_entity_poly.type
_entity_poly.pdbx_seq_one_letter_code
_entity_poly.pdbx_strand_id
1 'polypeptide(L)'
;MPDPYSILFLLLFTSIGFTVADDPEDGAPVIIEHPLDVIVSKGSPATLNCAAKPPGAQITWYKDGQPVTTNKDQVNSHRIILDTGALFLLKVSSGKNGKDGDSGSYHCVARNEHGEAQSREGTLKIAMLRDDFRTRPRTVQALSGDKAVLECSPPRGFPEPVVSWRKDDRELKLSEIPRMTLHPDGNLIIEPVEHGDSGTYQCVATNMVGERVSNPARLSVYEKPKFLQEPKDVTVDVGSSVLFDCRVSGEPQPQISWKKKNDQMPVARAYIAKDNRGLRIDRVQVSDEGDYVCYARNPAGSIESSARLKVQAPPTFQTKPTDQTVAHGSTATFDCVPVGQPTPAYFWSKEGQQNLLFPGHVSADGRIKVSSSGTLTIADVRPMDEGAYVCAAMNSAGSSLSKALLKLSTKGGLFVYG
;
A
#
# COMPACT_ATOMS: atom_id res chain seq x y z
N MET A 1 -57.73 -0.87 58.03
CA MET A 1 -58.55 -0.78 59.26
C MET A 1 -59.27 -2.12 59.44
N PRO A 2 -59.44 -2.65 60.66
CA PRO A 2 -59.47 -2.00 62.01
C PRO A 2 -58.27 -2.41 62.91
N ASP A 3 -57.75 -1.68 63.93
CA ASP A 3 -58.24 -0.99 65.17
C ASP A 3 -58.83 -1.97 66.23
N PRO A 4 -58.74 -1.82 67.59
CA PRO A 4 -58.36 -0.65 68.45
C PRO A 4 -57.59 -0.92 69.82
N TYR A 5 -57.22 0.16 70.54
CA TYR A 5 -57.00 0.42 72.02
C TYR A 5 -56.69 -0.74 73.01
N SER A 6 -55.71 -0.73 73.94
CA SER A 6 -55.23 0.23 74.96
C SER A 6 -53.85 -0.25 75.48
N ILE A 7 -52.93 0.51 76.07
CA ILE A 7 -52.98 1.09 77.42
C ILE A 7 -51.88 2.16 77.57
N LEU A 8 -52.28 3.23 78.25
CA LEU A 8 -51.59 4.43 78.71
C LEU A 8 -50.45 4.13 79.72
N PHE A 9 -49.27 4.76 79.57
CA PHE A 9 -48.36 5.02 80.69
C PHE A 9 -47.74 6.42 80.57
N LEU A 10 -48.04 7.26 81.56
CA LEU A 10 -47.42 8.56 81.82
C LEU A 10 -45.94 8.38 82.20
N LEU A 11 -45.01 9.05 81.51
CA LEU A 11 -43.72 9.43 82.08
C LEU A 11 -43.24 10.79 81.53
N LEU A 12 -43.35 11.80 82.40
CA LEU A 12 -42.45 12.94 82.62
C LEU A 12 -41.72 13.57 81.42
N PHE A 13 -42.11 14.81 81.12
CA PHE A 13 -41.27 15.78 80.42
C PHE A 13 -39.94 15.98 81.16
N THR A 14 -38.83 15.65 80.50
CA THR A 14 -37.56 16.34 80.75
C THR A 14 -37.15 17.01 79.46
N SER A 15 -37.33 18.32 79.45
CA SER A 15 -36.71 19.23 78.50
C SER A 15 -35.19 19.10 78.67
N ILE A 16 -34.54 18.31 77.82
CA ILE A 16 -33.10 18.42 77.60
C ILE A 16 -32.95 19.33 76.38
N GLY A 17 -32.84 20.63 76.67
CA GLY A 17 -32.39 21.59 75.69
C GLY A 17 -30.98 21.21 75.26
N PHE A 18 -30.83 20.81 74.00
CA PHE A 18 -29.56 20.93 73.32
C PHE A 18 -29.31 22.42 73.14
N THR A 19 -28.48 23.00 74.02
CA THR A 19 -27.87 24.29 73.77
C THR A 19 -27.02 24.16 72.51
N VAL A 20 -27.42 24.87 71.46
CA VAL A 20 -26.52 25.28 70.38
C VAL A 20 -25.36 25.97 71.07
N ALA A 21 -24.16 25.41 70.97
CA ALA A 21 -22.97 26.13 71.37
C ALA A 21 -22.83 27.29 70.38
N ASP A 22 -23.05 28.52 70.86
CA ASP A 22 -22.68 29.73 70.15
C ASP A 22 -21.19 29.61 69.75
N ASP A 23 -20.93 29.61 68.44
CA ASP A 23 -19.61 29.85 67.86
C ASP A 23 -19.14 31.19 68.46
N PRO A 24 -17.97 31.30 69.12
CA PRO A 24 -17.61 32.51 69.84
C PRO A 24 -17.54 33.68 68.85
N GLU A 25 -18.50 34.59 68.93
CA GLU A 25 -18.51 35.82 68.10
C GLU A 25 -17.30 36.73 68.38
N ASP A 26 -16.57 36.49 69.49
CA ASP A 26 -15.41 37.27 69.97
C ASP A 26 -14.07 36.51 69.94
N GLY A 27 -13.86 35.64 68.94
CA GLY A 27 -12.63 34.87 68.77
C GLY A 27 -11.58 35.52 67.85
N ALA A 28 -10.31 35.11 68.00
CA ALA A 28 -9.30 35.31 66.96
C ALA A 28 -9.78 34.65 65.65
N PRO A 29 -9.46 35.23 64.47
CA PRO A 29 -10.02 34.75 63.22
C PRO A 29 -9.49 33.35 62.89
N VAL A 30 -10.30 32.54 62.23
CA VAL A 30 -9.95 31.22 61.70
C VAL A 30 -10.36 31.19 60.24
N ILE A 31 -9.42 30.84 59.35
CA ILE A 31 -9.72 30.67 57.93
C ILE A 31 -10.54 29.39 57.73
N ILE A 32 -11.71 29.53 57.12
CA ILE A 32 -12.65 28.42 56.83
C ILE A 32 -12.70 28.06 55.34
N GLU A 33 -12.30 28.97 54.44
CA GLU A 33 -12.12 28.71 53.02
C GLU A 33 -10.72 29.17 52.61
N HIS A 34 -9.94 28.26 52.04
CA HIS A 34 -8.59 28.54 51.57
C HIS A 34 -8.59 28.70 50.04
N PRO A 35 -7.69 29.53 49.46
CA PRO A 35 -7.52 29.59 48.02
C PRO A 35 -7.08 28.24 47.45
N LEU A 36 -7.57 27.93 46.25
CA LEU A 36 -7.17 26.76 45.47
C LEU A 36 -6.27 27.18 44.30
N ASP A 37 -5.60 26.20 43.71
CA ASP A 37 -4.90 26.38 42.45
C ASP A 37 -5.88 26.69 41.31
N VAL A 38 -5.64 27.78 40.60
CA VAL A 38 -6.44 28.23 39.46
C VAL A 38 -5.55 28.36 38.23
N ILE A 39 -5.99 27.74 37.14
CA ILE A 39 -5.42 27.93 35.82
C ILE A 39 -6.43 28.71 34.98
N VAL A 40 -6.00 29.79 34.34
CA VAL A 40 -6.90 30.69 33.63
C VAL A 40 -6.24 31.30 32.41
N SER A 41 -6.99 31.46 31.32
CA SER A 41 -6.50 32.07 30.09
C SER A 41 -6.19 33.56 30.29
N LYS A 42 -5.12 34.03 29.64
CA LYS A 42 -4.76 35.45 29.67
C LYS A 42 -5.93 36.30 29.19
N GLY A 43 -6.28 37.30 29.98
CA GLY A 43 -7.37 38.22 29.66
C GLY A 43 -8.75 37.77 30.14
N SER A 44 -8.90 36.58 30.69
CA SER A 44 -10.13 36.11 31.33
C SER A 44 -10.18 36.56 32.80
N PRO A 45 -11.37 36.69 33.39
CA PRO A 45 -11.52 36.95 34.83
C PRO A 45 -11.16 35.69 35.66
N ALA A 46 -10.78 35.90 36.91
CA ALA A 46 -10.51 34.82 37.87
C ALA A 46 -10.88 35.23 39.29
N THR A 47 -11.24 34.27 40.13
CA THR A 47 -11.53 34.50 41.55
C THR A 47 -10.69 33.56 42.40
N LEU A 48 -10.03 34.10 43.43
CA LEU A 48 -9.40 33.34 44.50
C LEU A 48 -10.25 33.53 45.76
N ASN A 49 -10.80 32.44 46.27
CA ASN A 49 -11.68 32.50 47.43
C ASN A 49 -10.89 32.49 48.74
N CYS A 50 -11.39 33.23 49.72
CA CYS A 50 -10.93 33.20 51.10
C CYS A 50 -12.06 33.66 52.01
N ALA A 51 -12.35 32.88 53.05
CA ALA A 51 -13.35 33.21 54.06
C ALA A 51 -12.84 32.88 55.46
N ALA A 52 -13.25 33.66 56.45
CA ALA A 52 -12.85 33.52 57.84
C ALA A 52 -14.05 33.65 58.80
N LYS A 53 -13.93 33.05 59.98
CA LYS A 53 -14.84 33.21 61.11
C LYS A 53 -14.11 33.72 62.36
N PRO A 54 -14.74 34.49 63.27
CA PRO A 54 -16.08 35.08 63.12
C PRO A 54 -16.12 36.11 61.96
N PRO A 55 -17.30 36.39 61.38
CA PRO A 55 -17.43 37.35 60.31
C PRO A 55 -17.02 38.76 60.77
N GLY A 56 -16.48 39.57 59.86
CA GLY A 56 -16.00 40.94 60.17
C GLY A 56 -14.49 41.08 60.30
N ALA A 57 -13.75 39.96 60.33
CA ALA A 57 -12.28 40.00 60.21
C ALA A 57 -11.85 40.63 58.86
N GLN A 58 -10.88 41.53 58.90
CA GLN A 58 -10.34 42.17 57.70
C GLN A 58 -9.44 41.20 56.95
N ILE A 59 -9.81 40.88 55.70
CA ILE A 59 -9.02 40.01 54.83
C ILE A 59 -8.08 40.86 53.95
N THR A 60 -6.80 40.50 53.96
CA THR A 60 -5.75 41.07 53.10
C THR A 60 -5.08 39.96 52.31
N TRP A 61 -4.81 40.20 51.02
CA TRP A 61 -4.17 39.23 50.14
C TRP A 61 -2.69 39.51 49.96
N TYR A 62 -1.90 38.43 49.89
CA TYR A 62 -0.48 38.45 49.59
C TYR A 62 -0.21 37.58 48.37
N LYS A 63 0.68 38.04 47.50
CA LYS A 63 1.17 37.35 46.33
C LYS A 63 2.69 37.24 46.42
N ASP A 64 3.22 36.02 46.39
CA ASP A 64 4.65 35.74 46.48
C ASP A 64 5.30 36.43 47.71
N GLY A 65 4.54 36.49 48.81
CA GLY A 65 4.94 37.15 50.07
C GLY A 65 4.77 38.67 50.12
N GLN A 66 4.35 39.33 49.03
CA GLN A 66 4.13 40.77 48.97
C GLN A 66 2.64 41.11 49.04
N PRO A 67 2.23 42.20 49.72
CA PRO A 67 0.83 42.60 49.79
C PRO A 67 0.28 42.95 48.40
N VAL A 68 -0.92 42.47 48.11
CA VAL A 68 -1.60 42.71 46.83
C VAL A 68 -2.35 44.03 46.90
N THR A 69 -2.01 44.96 46.03
CA THR A 69 -2.80 46.19 45.82
C THR A 69 -4.14 45.86 45.18
N THR A 70 -5.23 46.36 45.79
CA THR A 70 -6.62 46.13 45.37
C THR A 70 -7.38 47.43 45.11
N ASN A 71 -8.66 47.34 44.78
CA ASN A 71 -9.57 48.49 44.66
C ASN A 71 -9.71 49.32 45.96
N LYS A 72 -9.38 48.76 47.13
CA LYS A 72 -9.33 49.51 48.39
C LYS A 72 -8.12 50.46 48.45
N ASP A 73 -7.04 50.10 47.78
CA ASP A 73 -5.78 50.86 47.76
C ASP A 73 -5.69 51.80 46.55
N GLN A 74 -6.25 51.37 45.40
CA GLN A 74 -6.22 52.10 44.13
C GLN A 74 -7.55 51.94 43.38
N VAL A 75 -8.24 53.06 43.12
CA VAL A 75 -9.58 53.10 42.49
C VAL A 75 -9.66 52.33 41.17
N ASN A 76 -8.59 52.35 40.36
CA ASN A 76 -8.56 51.71 39.04
C ASN A 76 -7.82 50.36 39.01
N SER A 77 -7.67 49.71 40.17
CA SER A 77 -7.08 48.37 40.23
C SER A 77 -7.96 47.34 39.50
N HIS A 78 -7.35 46.50 38.66
CA HIS A 78 -8.04 45.35 38.05
C HIS A 78 -8.25 44.18 39.02
N ARG A 79 -7.69 44.28 40.23
CA ARG A 79 -7.82 43.35 41.34
C ARG A 79 -8.78 43.95 42.36
N ILE A 80 -9.91 43.28 42.57
CA ILE A 80 -11.02 43.72 43.40
C ILE A 80 -11.13 42.76 44.58
N ILE A 81 -11.10 43.26 45.81
CA ILE A 81 -11.50 42.48 46.97
C ILE A 81 -13.01 42.61 47.16
N LEU A 82 -13.71 41.49 47.17
CA LEU A 82 -15.15 41.42 47.38
C LEU A 82 -15.48 41.47 48.88
N ASP A 83 -16.72 41.82 49.21
CA ASP A 83 -17.19 41.84 50.60
C ASP A 83 -17.13 40.47 51.28
N THR A 84 -17.13 39.41 50.48
CA THR A 84 -16.93 38.02 50.95
C THR A 84 -15.49 37.72 51.40
N GLY A 85 -14.52 38.59 51.08
CA GLY A 85 -13.09 38.34 51.30
C GLY A 85 -12.35 37.77 50.09
N ALA A 86 -13.07 37.31 49.07
CA ALA A 86 -12.49 36.77 47.84
C ALA A 86 -11.77 37.85 47.02
N LEU A 87 -10.66 37.48 46.38
CA LEU A 87 -9.94 38.31 45.42
C LEU A 87 -10.42 38.02 44.01
N PHE A 88 -11.09 38.97 43.41
CA PHE A 88 -11.58 38.92 42.03
C PHE A 88 -10.67 39.72 41.09
N LEU A 89 -10.15 39.07 40.06
CA LEU A 89 -9.38 39.71 39.00
C LEU A 89 -10.31 39.91 37.80
N LEU A 90 -10.55 41.17 37.42
CA LEU A 90 -11.35 41.52 36.24
C LEU A 90 -10.76 40.94 34.95
N LYS A 91 -9.42 40.97 34.86
CA LYS A 91 -8.67 40.53 33.70
C LYS A 91 -7.28 40.07 34.13
N VAL A 92 -7.00 38.77 33.97
CA VAL A 92 -5.70 38.21 34.33
C VAL A 92 -4.64 38.63 33.32
N SER A 93 -3.53 39.18 33.82
CA SER A 93 -2.42 39.72 33.05
C SER A 93 -1.10 39.02 33.36
N SER A 94 -0.30 38.75 32.33
CA SER A 94 1.06 38.22 32.49
C SER A 94 2.08 39.28 32.91
N GLY A 95 1.67 40.56 33.02
CA GLY A 95 2.57 41.68 33.29
C GLY A 95 3.46 42.05 32.10
N LYS A 96 4.28 43.10 32.25
CA LYS A 96 5.34 43.47 31.30
C LYS A 96 6.70 43.13 31.93
N ASN A 97 7.53 42.35 31.24
CA ASN A 97 8.85 41.91 31.73
C ASN A 97 8.82 41.25 33.12
N GLY A 98 7.76 40.51 33.45
CA GLY A 98 7.59 39.83 34.74
C GLY A 98 7.25 40.75 35.92
N LYS A 99 7.15 42.07 35.68
CA LYS A 99 6.64 43.03 36.67
C LYS A 99 5.14 43.19 36.50
N ASP A 100 4.42 43.24 37.63
CA ASP A 100 2.97 43.44 37.73
C ASP A 100 2.08 42.33 37.13
N GLY A 101 2.65 41.14 36.89
CA GLY A 101 1.87 39.97 36.48
C GLY A 101 1.03 39.40 37.62
N ASP A 102 -0.09 38.78 37.26
CA ASP A 102 -1.01 38.15 38.22
C ASP A 102 -0.64 36.69 38.51
N SER A 103 0.24 36.05 37.74
CA SER A 103 0.66 34.69 38.06
C SER A 103 1.57 34.67 39.29
N GLY A 104 1.29 33.79 40.26
CA GLY A 104 2.09 33.60 41.47
C GLY A 104 1.37 32.77 42.54
N SER A 105 1.98 32.66 43.71
CA SER A 105 1.40 32.01 44.89
C SER A 105 0.65 33.02 45.75
N TYR A 106 -0.62 32.73 46.07
CA TYR A 106 -1.49 33.61 46.82
C TYR A 106 -1.89 33.01 48.15
N HIS A 107 -1.90 33.82 49.20
CA HIS A 107 -2.56 33.51 50.46
C HIS A 107 -3.28 34.74 50.99
N CYS A 108 -4.29 34.53 51.81
CA CYS A 108 -4.98 35.60 52.52
C CYS A 108 -4.63 35.54 54.02
N VAL A 109 -4.67 36.72 54.65
CA VAL A 109 -4.54 36.87 56.10
C VAL A 109 -5.79 37.58 56.60
N ALA A 110 -6.50 36.95 57.53
CA ALA A 110 -7.63 37.55 58.24
C ALA A 110 -7.17 38.12 59.57
N ARG A 111 -7.57 39.35 59.90
CA ARG A 111 -7.20 40.04 61.14
C ARG A 111 -8.42 40.66 61.83
N ASN A 112 -8.48 40.53 63.14
CA ASN A 112 -9.38 41.31 64.01
C ASN A 112 -8.62 41.72 65.29
N GLU A 113 -9.32 42.29 66.28
CA GLU A 113 -8.70 42.73 67.54
C GLU A 113 -8.16 41.59 68.41
N HIS A 114 -8.61 40.36 68.16
CA HIS A 114 -8.26 39.16 68.92
C HIS A 114 -7.10 38.36 68.30
N GLY A 115 -6.69 38.67 67.07
CA GLY A 115 -5.51 38.05 66.45
C GLY A 115 -5.53 38.02 64.93
N GLU A 116 -4.70 37.12 64.37
CA GLU A 116 -4.57 36.90 62.94
C GLU A 116 -4.54 35.41 62.56
N ALA A 117 -5.04 35.10 61.37
CA ALA A 117 -4.92 33.76 60.78
C ALA A 117 -4.57 33.85 59.29
N GLN A 118 -3.68 32.98 58.86
CA GLN A 118 -3.20 32.88 57.49
C GLN A 118 -3.78 31.64 56.79
N SER A 119 -4.18 31.80 55.53
CA SER A 119 -4.62 30.66 54.72
C SER A 119 -3.45 29.81 54.22
N ARG A 120 -3.78 28.61 53.74
CA ARG A 120 -2.89 27.88 52.83
C ARG A 120 -2.68 28.68 51.55
N GLU A 121 -1.61 28.34 50.82
CA GLU A 121 -1.33 28.93 49.52
C GLU A 121 -2.18 28.28 48.41
N GLY A 122 -2.62 29.10 47.47
CA GLY A 122 -3.19 28.67 46.18
C GLY A 122 -2.51 29.42 45.04
N THR A 123 -2.20 28.72 43.95
CA THR A 123 -1.44 29.30 42.83
C THR A 123 -2.35 29.79 41.72
N LEU A 124 -2.09 30.99 41.21
CA LEU A 124 -2.68 31.47 39.96
C LEU A 124 -1.68 31.27 38.83
N LYS A 125 -2.00 30.40 37.87
CA LYS A 125 -1.18 30.16 36.68
C LYS A 125 -1.93 30.55 35.42
N ILE A 126 -1.23 31.23 34.52
CA ILE A 126 -1.81 31.68 33.26
C ILE A 126 -1.68 30.57 32.22
N ALA A 127 -2.80 30.14 31.66
CA ALA A 127 -2.83 29.15 30.60
C ALA A 127 -2.16 29.70 29.34
N MET A 128 -1.40 28.86 28.65
CA MET A 128 -0.75 29.22 27.38
C MET A 128 -0.82 28.07 26.37
N LEU A 129 -0.81 28.43 25.10
CA LEU A 129 -0.65 27.51 23.98
C LEU A 129 0.15 28.21 22.89
N ARG A 130 1.35 27.71 22.59
CA ARG A 130 2.19 28.23 21.50
C ARG A 130 1.68 27.76 20.14
N ASP A 131 2.13 28.43 19.08
CA ASP A 131 1.77 28.08 17.71
C ASP A 131 2.68 26.99 17.13
N ASP A 132 3.95 26.98 17.52
CA ASP A 132 4.94 26.04 16.99
C ASP A 132 4.85 24.65 17.64
N PHE A 133 4.42 23.68 16.84
CA PHE A 133 4.52 22.26 17.15
C PHE A 133 5.97 21.86 17.40
N ARG A 134 6.21 21.07 18.44
CA ARG A 134 7.54 20.55 18.78
C ARG A 134 8.02 19.56 17.72
N THR A 135 7.12 18.71 17.24
CA THR A 135 7.33 17.81 16.11
C THR A 135 6.10 17.87 15.21
N ARG A 136 6.34 18.13 13.92
CA ARG A 136 5.29 18.21 12.90
C ARG A 136 5.25 16.91 12.10
N PRO A 137 4.05 16.45 11.70
CA PRO A 137 3.95 15.27 10.86
C PRO A 137 4.55 15.54 9.48
N ARG A 138 5.12 14.48 8.91
CA ARG A 138 5.73 14.47 7.57
C ARG A 138 4.99 13.47 6.69
N THR A 139 5.03 13.69 5.39
CA THR A 139 4.50 12.73 4.41
C THR A 139 5.19 11.38 4.55
N VAL A 140 4.40 10.31 4.63
CA VAL A 140 4.87 8.93 4.79
C VAL A 140 4.38 8.10 3.60
N GLN A 141 5.26 7.23 3.11
CA GLN A 141 4.91 6.15 2.18
C GLN A 141 4.99 4.84 2.95
N ALA A 142 3.93 4.04 2.89
CA ALA A 142 3.86 2.75 3.57
C ALA A 142 3.39 1.67 2.60
N LEU A 143 3.82 0.43 2.81
CA LEU A 143 3.28 -0.70 2.07
C LEU A 143 1.99 -1.20 2.72
N SER A 144 1.02 -1.60 1.92
CA SER A 144 -0.19 -2.27 2.40
C SER A 144 0.18 -3.53 3.20
N GLY A 145 -0.36 -3.65 4.41
CA GLY A 145 -0.05 -4.70 5.38
C GLY A 145 1.05 -4.36 6.40
N ASP A 146 1.90 -3.35 6.14
CA ASP A 146 2.97 -2.94 7.05
C ASP A 146 2.45 -1.99 8.14
N LYS A 147 3.36 -1.53 9.01
CA LYS A 147 3.13 -0.50 10.03
C LYS A 147 3.49 0.89 9.48
N ALA A 148 2.62 1.88 9.71
CA ALA A 148 2.94 3.29 9.50
C ALA A 148 2.89 4.07 10.82
N VAL A 149 3.79 5.05 10.97
CA VAL A 149 3.81 5.97 12.11
C VAL A 149 3.82 7.40 11.59
N LEU A 150 2.82 8.18 11.99
CA LEU A 150 2.78 9.62 11.75
C LEU A 150 3.17 10.32 13.05
N GLU A 151 4.34 10.94 13.04
CA GLU A 151 4.90 11.58 14.23
C GLU A 151 4.23 12.93 14.50
N CYS A 152 3.88 13.19 15.76
CA CYS A 152 3.44 14.51 16.19
C CYS A 152 3.80 14.73 17.65
N SER A 153 4.30 15.93 17.96
CA SER A 153 4.43 16.39 19.34
C SER A 153 3.82 17.80 19.43
N PRO A 154 2.83 18.01 20.33
CA PRO A 154 2.04 19.23 20.35
C PRO A 154 2.91 20.45 20.67
N PRO A 155 2.44 21.68 20.39
CA PRO A 155 3.12 22.89 20.83
C PRO A 155 3.33 22.91 22.34
N ARG A 156 4.26 23.72 22.83
CA ARG A 156 4.37 23.95 24.28
C ARG A 156 3.10 24.65 24.77
N GLY A 157 2.46 24.10 25.80
CA GLY A 157 1.27 24.66 26.41
C GLY A 157 1.23 24.37 27.90
N PHE A 158 0.44 25.16 28.63
CA PHE A 158 0.09 24.89 30.02
C PHE A 158 -1.42 25.12 30.20
N PRO A 159 -2.21 24.13 30.63
CA PRO A 159 -1.82 22.71 30.82
C PRO A 159 -1.28 22.08 29.53
N GLU A 160 -0.58 20.94 29.66
CA GLU A 160 -0.01 20.24 28.51
C GLU A 160 -1.14 19.89 27.52
N PRO A 161 -0.99 20.21 26.22
CA PRO A 161 -2.08 20.01 25.27
C PRO A 161 -2.34 18.53 24.99
N VAL A 162 -3.61 18.18 24.83
CA VAL A 162 -4.03 16.85 24.41
C VAL A 162 -4.00 16.79 22.89
N VAL A 163 -3.46 15.69 22.35
CA VAL A 163 -3.37 15.46 20.90
C VAL A 163 -4.57 14.66 20.40
N SER A 164 -5.10 15.05 19.25
CA SER A 164 -5.99 14.25 18.41
C SER A 164 -5.55 14.37 16.94
N TRP A 165 -6.17 13.60 16.04
CA TRP A 165 -5.82 13.59 14.62
C TRP A 165 -7.03 13.84 13.75
N ARG A 166 -6.79 14.47 12.59
CA ARG A 166 -7.74 14.58 11.48
C ARG A 166 -7.21 13.82 10.28
N LYS A 167 -8.11 13.17 9.54
CA LYS A 167 -7.86 12.60 8.20
C LYS A 167 -8.82 13.28 7.23
N ASP A 168 -8.27 13.86 6.15
CA ASP A 168 -9.02 14.53 5.09
C ASP A 168 -10.03 15.56 5.66
N ASP A 169 -9.51 16.43 6.54
CA ASP A 169 -10.24 17.49 7.28
C ASP A 169 -11.33 17.01 8.26
N ARG A 170 -11.44 15.69 8.49
CA ARG A 170 -12.40 15.12 9.44
C ARG A 170 -11.69 14.58 10.67
N GLU A 171 -12.31 14.75 11.84
CA GLU A 171 -11.81 14.16 13.08
C GLU A 171 -11.73 12.64 12.95
N LEU A 172 -10.57 12.09 13.33
CA LEU A 172 -10.32 10.66 13.30
C LEU A 172 -10.78 10.05 14.62
N LYS A 173 -11.95 9.38 14.58
CA LYS A 173 -12.50 8.67 15.74
C LYS A 173 -11.82 7.31 15.93
N LEU A 174 -10.69 7.31 16.64
CA LEU A 174 -9.89 6.11 16.89
C LEU A 174 -10.67 4.98 17.59
N SER A 175 -11.71 5.31 18.37
CA SER A 175 -12.61 4.32 18.98
C SER A 175 -13.34 3.43 17.98
N GLU A 176 -13.51 3.89 16.73
CA GLU A 176 -14.19 3.17 15.66
C GLU A 176 -13.19 2.39 14.78
N ILE A 177 -11.87 2.54 15.01
CA ILE A 177 -10.80 1.99 14.16
C ILE A 177 -9.74 1.27 15.02
N PRO A 178 -9.95 0.00 15.40
CA PRO A 178 -9.08 -0.71 16.35
C PRO A 178 -7.61 -0.83 15.95
N ARG A 179 -7.31 -0.79 14.65
CA ARG A 179 -5.95 -0.89 14.09
C ARG A 179 -5.15 0.42 14.14
N MET A 180 -5.79 1.52 14.54
CA MET A 180 -5.14 2.81 14.72
C MET A 180 -5.05 3.13 16.20
N THR A 181 -3.85 3.47 16.67
CA THR A 181 -3.61 3.81 18.07
C THR A 181 -2.91 5.16 18.19
N LEU A 182 -3.31 5.94 19.19
CA LEU A 182 -2.63 7.17 19.57
C LEU A 182 -1.67 6.87 20.70
N HIS A 183 -0.38 7.04 20.45
CA HIS A 183 0.64 6.90 21.46
C HIS A 183 0.68 8.15 22.37
N PRO A 184 1.05 8.04 23.67
CA PRO A 184 1.02 9.17 24.62
C PRO A 184 1.86 10.39 24.24
N ASP A 185 2.86 10.23 23.36
CA ASP A 185 3.67 11.34 22.84
C ASP A 185 2.99 12.12 21.70
N GLY A 186 1.84 11.65 21.21
CA GLY A 186 1.05 12.25 20.12
C GLY A 186 1.14 11.50 18.79
N ASN A 187 1.98 10.46 18.69
CA ASN A 187 2.17 9.73 17.44
C ASN A 187 0.94 8.87 17.08
N LEU A 188 0.51 8.92 15.82
CA LEU A 188 -0.51 8.03 15.28
C LEU A 188 0.15 6.80 14.67
N ILE A 189 -0.16 5.63 15.19
CA ILE A 189 0.34 4.34 14.71
C ILE A 189 -0.81 3.61 13.99
N ILE A 190 -0.54 3.14 12.78
CA ILE A 190 -1.49 2.40 11.93
C ILE A 190 -0.89 1.03 11.63
N GLU A 191 -1.52 -0.04 12.10
CA GLU A 191 -1.01 -1.41 11.93
C GLU A 191 -2.14 -2.46 11.97
N PRO A 192 -2.41 -3.20 10.88
CA PRO A 192 -1.80 -3.06 9.55
C PRO A 192 -2.34 -1.83 8.78
N VAL A 193 -1.53 -1.33 7.86
CA VAL A 193 -1.93 -0.30 6.90
C VAL A 193 -2.80 -0.91 5.78
N GLU A 194 -3.90 -0.25 5.45
CA GLU A 194 -4.83 -0.63 4.39
C GLU A 194 -4.93 0.49 3.34
N HIS A 195 -5.35 0.16 2.11
CA HIS A 195 -5.47 1.14 1.02
C HIS A 195 -6.30 2.39 1.41
N GLY A 196 -7.38 2.20 2.20
CA GLY A 196 -8.25 3.28 2.68
C GLY A 196 -7.59 4.29 3.64
N ASP A 197 -6.41 3.97 4.16
CA ASP A 197 -5.63 4.88 5.00
C ASP A 197 -4.98 5.99 4.19
N SER A 198 -4.86 5.84 2.88
CA SER A 198 -4.35 6.91 2.04
C SER A 198 -5.16 8.19 2.25
N GLY A 199 -4.48 9.29 2.48
CA GLY A 199 -5.14 10.56 2.82
C GLY A 199 -4.19 11.58 3.41
N THR A 200 -4.76 12.72 3.75
CA THR A 200 -4.04 13.83 4.38
C THR A 200 -4.33 13.84 5.87
N TYR A 201 -3.29 13.73 6.69
CA TYR A 201 -3.38 13.71 8.14
C TYR A 201 -2.89 15.02 8.72
N GLN A 202 -3.58 15.49 9.76
CA GLN A 202 -3.17 16.64 10.57
C GLN A 202 -3.33 16.31 12.04
N CYS A 203 -2.26 16.54 12.79
CA CYS A 203 -2.29 16.51 14.24
C CYS A 203 -2.93 17.80 14.78
N VAL A 204 -3.81 17.65 15.77
CA VAL A 204 -4.55 18.71 16.44
C VAL A 204 -4.19 18.69 17.92
N ALA A 205 -3.78 19.82 18.46
CA ALA A 205 -3.38 19.97 19.85
C ALA A 205 -4.32 20.96 20.56
N THR A 206 -4.95 20.53 21.64
CA THR A 206 -5.99 21.31 22.33
C THR A 206 -5.69 21.44 23.82
N ASN A 207 -5.85 22.65 24.34
CA ASN A 207 -5.99 22.91 25.76
C ASN A 207 -7.05 24.00 25.99
N MET A 208 -7.19 24.48 27.23
CA MET A 208 -8.18 25.50 27.57
C MET A 208 -7.99 26.87 26.89
N VAL A 209 -6.82 27.13 26.30
CA VAL A 209 -6.57 28.35 25.50
C VAL A 209 -7.18 28.21 24.11
N GLY A 210 -7.25 26.99 23.58
CA GLY A 210 -7.85 26.68 22.29
C GLY A 210 -7.14 25.53 21.58
N GLU A 211 -7.28 25.55 20.26
CA GLU A 211 -6.79 24.50 19.36
C GLU A 211 -5.61 25.01 18.50
N ARG A 212 -4.68 24.11 18.17
CA ARG A 212 -3.67 24.30 17.11
C ARG A 212 -3.68 23.12 16.18
N VAL A 213 -3.62 23.38 14.88
CA VAL A 213 -3.58 22.36 13.84
C VAL A 213 -2.22 22.42 13.15
N SER A 214 -1.60 21.26 12.98
CA SER A 214 -0.32 21.14 12.28
C SER A 214 -0.47 21.27 10.76
N ASN A 215 0.66 21.34 10.05
CA ASN A 215 0.67 21.22 8.60
C ASN A 215 0.13 19.84 8.17
N PRO A 216 -0.49 19.75 6.98
CA PRO A 216 -0.89 18.47 6.41
C PRO A 216 0.33 17.58 6.14
N ALA A 217 0.15 16.28 6.38
CA ALA A 217 1.08 15.21 6.03
C ALA A 217 0.33 14.13 5.25
N ARG A 218 0.81 13.76 4.06
CA ARG A 218 0.14 12.74 3.25
C ARG A 218 0.62 11.34 3.66
N LEU A 219 -0.30 10.42 3.91
CA LEU A 219 -0.01 9.00 3.92
C LEU A 219 -0.35 8.45 2.53
N SER A 220 0.64 7.88 1.84
CA SER A 220 0.45 7.17 0.58
C SER A 220 0.68 5.68 0.81
N VAL A 221 -0.36 4.88 0.63
CA VAL A 221 -0.27 3.42 0.77
C VAL A 221 0.03 2.81 -0.58
N TYR A 222 1.14 2.10 -0.69
CA TYR A 222 1.56 1.42 -1.91
C TYR A 222 1.34 -0.09 -1.81
N GLU A 223 0.99 -0.71 -2.92
CA GLU A 223 0.87 -2.14 -3.08
C GLU A 223 1.90 -2.65 -4.09
N LYS A 224 2.64 -3.69 -3.70
CA LYS A 224 3.57 -4.36 -4.61
C LYS A 224 2.82 -4.92 -5.83
N PRO A 225 3.46 -4.96 -7.01
CA PRO A 225 2.84 -5.57 -8.17
C PRO A 225 2.45 -7.03 -7.90
N LYS A 226 1.31 -7.48 -8.43
CA LYS A 226 0.87 -8.89 -8.40
C LYS A 226 0.37 -9.30 -9.78
N PHE A 227 0.66 -10.53 -10.20
CA PHE A 227 0.10 -11.06 -11.44
C PHE A 227 -1.39 -11.39 -11.27
N LEU A 228 -2.22 -10.77 -12.09
CA LEU A 228 -3.62 -11.16 -12.31
C LEU A 228 -3.71 -12.24 -13.39
N GLN A 229 -2.83 -12.15 -14.40
CA GLN A 229 -2.66 -13.15 -15.44
C GLN A 229 -1.17 -13.21 -15.79
N GLU A 230 -0.57 -14.38 -15.62
CA GLU A 230 0.79 -14.65 -16.08
C GLU A 230 0.78 -15.08 -17.56
N PRO A 231 1.86 -14.78 -18.30
CA PRO A 231 2.01 -15.28 -19.66
C PRO A 231 2.16 -16.79 -19.66
N LYS A 232 1.71 -17.43 -20.75
CA LYS A 232 1.74 -18.87 -20.93
C LYS A 232 2.50 -19.23 -22.18
N ASP A 233 3.11 -20.41 -22.17
CA ASP A 233 3.78 -20.99 -23.32
C ASP A 233 2.80 -21.12 -24.50
N VAL A 234 3.27 -20.79 -25.69
CA VAL A 234 2.48 -20.82 -26.92
C VAL A 234 3.30 -21.44 -28.05
N THR A 235 2.66 -22.29 -28.85
CA THR A 235 3.19 -22.80 -30.11
C THR A 235 2.40 -22.19 -31.26
N VAL A 236 3.09 -21.62 -32.26
CA VAL A 236 2.45 -21.01 -33.43
C VAL A 236 3.18 -21.32 -34.73
N ASP A 237 2.44 -21.27 -35.82
CA ASP A 237 2.99 -21.41 -37.17
C ASP A 237 3.73 -20.14 -37.60
N VAL A 238 4.78 -20.32 -38.41
CA VAL A 238 5.50 -19.22 -39.04
C VAL A 238 4.53 -18.31 -39.83
N GLY A 239 4.73 -17.00 -39.74
CA GLY A 239 3.90 -15.98 -40.38
C GLY A 239 2.63 -15.59 -39.59
N SER A 240 2.25 -16.36 -38.56
CA SER A 240 1.13 -16.00 -37.68
C SER A 240 1.49 -14.86 -36.71
N SER A 241 0.56 -14.48 -35.82
CA SER A 241 0.79 -13.50 -34.77
C SER A 241 0.44 -14.08 -33.41
N VAL A 242 1.19 -13.72 -32.37
CA VAL A 242 1.00 -14.20 -30.99
C VAL A 242 0.82 -13.04 -30.01
N LEU A 243 0.04 -13.26 -28.96
CA LEU A 243 -0.12 -12.36 -27.81
C LEU A 243 0.20 -13.11 -26.51
N PHE A 244 1.23 -12.67 -25.80
CA PHE A 244 1.50 -13.12 -24.44
C PHE A 244 0.75 -12.20 -23.46
N ASP A 245 -0.37 -12.67 -22.89
CA ASP A 245 -1.14 -11.94 -21.86
C ASP A 245 -0.33 -11.84 -20.57
N CYS A 246 -0.12 -10.62 -20.07
CA CYS A 246 0.50 -10.32 -18.79
C CYS A 246 -0.25 -9.15 -18.17
N ARG A 247 -1.12 -9.45 -17.21
CA ARG A 247 -1.89 -8.44 -16.48
C ARG A 247 -1.47 -8.41 -15.03
N VAL A 248 -1.31 -7.20 -14.51
CA VAL A 248 -0.82 -6.97 -13.15
C VAL A 248 -1.68 -5.95 -12.43
N SER A 249 -1.83 -6.13 -11.13
CA SER A 249 -2.33 -5.13 -10.19
C SER A 249 -1.19 -4.56 -9.36
N GLY A 250 -1.42 -3.44 -8.68
CA GLY A 250 -0.49 -2.77 -7.79
C GLY A 250 -0.81 -1.29 -7.70
N GLU A 251 -0.36 -0.64 -6.64
CA GLU A 251 -0.55 0.79 -6.41
C GLU A 251 0.80 1.41 -6.01
N PRO A 252 1.33 2.40 -6.74
CA PRO A 252 0.84 2.92 -8.02
C PRO A 252 0.78 1.86 -9.12
N GLN A 253 -0.07 2.10 -10.13
CA GLN A 253 -0.23 1.21 -11.29
C GLN A 253 1.15 0.80 -11.86
N PRO A 254 1.49 -0.50 -11.89
CA PRO A 254 2.80 -0.94 -12.34
C PRO A 254 3.03 -0.68 -13.84
N GLN A 255 4.25 -0.30 -14.18
CA GLN A 255 4.71 -0.24 -15.56
C GLN A 255 5.13 -1.63 -16.02
N ILE A 256 4.61 -2.05 -17.17
CA ILE A 256 4.92 -3.34 -17.80
C ILE A 256 5.97 -3.15 -18.88
N SER A 257 6.97 -4.03 -18.90
CA SER A 257 7.98 -4.11 -19.95
C SER A 257 8.29 -5.57 -20.29
N TRP A 258 8.89 -5.80 -21.45
CA TRP A 258 9.14 -7.15 -21.97
C TRP A 258 10.55 -7.27 -22.50
N LYS A 259 11.13 -8.48 -22.35
CA LYS A 259 12.41 -8.84 -22.99
C LYS A 259 12.36 -10.27 -23.52
N LYS A 260 13.13 -10.55 -24.57
CA LYS A 260 13.47 -11.90 -24.99
C LYS A 260 14.71 -12.33 -24.20
N LYS A 261 14.71 -13.53 -23.64
CA LYS A 261 15.81 -14.04 -22.83
C LYS A 261 17.00 -14.37 -23.73
N ASN A 262 18.18 -13.86 -23.38
CA ASN A 262 19.46 -14.09 -24.08
C ASN A 262 19.51 -13.65 -25.55
N ASP A 263 18.55 -12.84 -26.01
CA ASP A 263 18.47 -12.41 -27.40
C ASP A 263 17.71 -11.08 -27.52
N GLN A 264 17.72 -10.47 -28.70
CA GLN A 264 17.04 -9.21 -28.97
C GLN A 264 15.56 -9.44 -29.26
N MET A 265 14.74 -8.45 -28.86
CA MET A 265 13.34 -8.42 -29.24
C MET A 265 13.19 -8.32 -30.76
N PRO A 266 12.19 -8.96 -31.37
CA PRO A 266 11.89 -8.80 -32.79
C PRO A 266 11.51 -7.36 -33.15
N VAL A 267 12.50 -6.55 -33.52
CA VAL A 267 12.32 -5.11 -33.80
C VAL A 267 11.27 -4.90 -34.90
N ALA A 268 10.41 -3.90 -34.72
CA ALA A 268 9.28 -3.55 -35.60
C ALA A 268 8.13 -4.57 -35.69
N ARG A 269 8.27 -5.78 -35.14
CA ARG A 269 7.20 -6.79 -35.09
C ARG A 269 6.66 -7.04 -33.69
N ALA A 270 7.46 -6.74 -32.67
CA ALA A 270 7.10 -6.86 -31.27
C ALA A 270 6.70 -5.51 -30.65
N TYR A 271 5.54 -5.44 -30.00
CA TYR A 271 5.08 -4.26 -29.30
C TYR A 271 4.12 -4.61 -28.15
N ILE A 272 4.03 -3.72 -27.16
CA ILE A 272 3.07 -3.86 -26.06
C ILE A 272 1.69 -3.44 -26.59
N ALA A 273 0.68 -4.29 -26.39
CA ALA A 273 -0.69 -4.01 -26.79
C ALA A 273 -1.22 -2.73 -26.10
N LYS A 274 -2.08 -1.96 -26.81
CA LYS A 274 -2.55 -0.63 -26.37
C LYS A 274 -3.26 -0.61 -25.01
N ASP A 275 -3.82 -1.74 -24.58
CA ASP A 275 -4.49 -1.94 -23.30
C ASP A 275 -3.53 -2.37 -22.17
N ASN A 276 -2.20 -2.35 -22.41
CA ASN A 276 -1.18 -2.92 -21.52
C ASN A 276 -1.47 -4.38 -21.14
N ARG A 277 -2.23 -5.12 -21.97
CA ARG A 277 -2.58 -6.51 -21.68
C ARG A 277 -1.41 -7.46 -21.89
N GLY A 278 -0.41 -7.11 -22.70
CA GLY A 278 0.67 -8.04 -23.00
C GLY A 278 1.54 -7.70 -24.21
N LEU A 279 2.46 -8.61 -24.53
CA LEU A 279 3.36 -8.50 -25.67
C LEU A 279 2.73 -9.15 -26.91
N ARG A 280 2.59 -8.38 -27.98
CA ARG A 280 2.21 -8.88 -29.30
C ARG A 280 3.42 -8.99 -30.21
N ILE A 281 3.53 -10.10 -30.93
CA ILE A 281 4.54 -10.32 -31.97
C ILE A 281 3.81 -10.71 -33.26
N ASP A 282 3.92 -9.87 -34.29
CA ASP A 282 3.33 -10.12 -35.60
C ASP A 282 4.32 -10.84 -36.54
N ARG A 283 3.77 -11.57 -37.52
CA ARG A 283 4.53 -12.27 -38.57
C ARG A 283 5.71 -13.05 -37.99
N VAL A 284 5.40 -13.96 -37.08
CA VAL A 284 6.38 -14.75 -36.32
C VAL A 284 7.33 -15.48 -37.27
N GLN A 285 8.62 -15.41 -36.97
CA GLN A 285 9.71 -16.09 -37.68
C GLN A 285 10.31 -17.18 -36.81
N VAL A 286 10.96 -18.16 -37.42
CA VAL A 286 11.67 -19.25 -36.71
C VAL A 286 12.68 -18.69 -35.69
N SER A 287 13.38 -17.61 -36.03
CA SER A 287 14.33 -16.93 -35.14
C SER A 287 13.68 -16.26 -33.92
N ASP A 288 12.36 -16.10 -33.89
CA ASP A 288 11.65 -15.53 -32.74
C ASP A 288 11.42 -16.54 -31.62
N GLU A 289 11.64 -17.83 -31.87
CA GLU A 289 11.58 -18.88 -30.85
C GLU A 289 12.47 -18.52 -29.64
N GLY A 290 11.94 -18.74 -28.43
CA GLY A 290 12.66 -18.43 -27.19
C GLY A 290 11.74 -18.10 -26.02
N ASP A 291 12.35 -17.75 -24.88
CA ASP A 291 11.64 -17.35 -23.67
C ASP A 291 11.44 -15.84 -23.64
N TYR A 292 10.20 -15.40 -23.45
CA TYR A 292 9.82 -14.00 -23.30
C TYR A 292 9.43 -13.73 -21.85
N VAL A 293 9.98 -12.67 -21.26
CA VAL A 293 9.82 -12.35 -19.85
C VAL A 293 9.05 -11.03 -19.71
N CYS A 294 7.94 -11.08 -18.99
CA CYS A 294 7.18 -9.92 -18.56
C CYS A 294 7.75 -9.38 -17.25
N TYR A 295 8.01 -8.08 -17.21
CA TYR A 295 8.45 -7.33 -16.04
C TYR A 295 7.39 -6.32 -15.65
N ALA A 296 6.97 -6.34 -14.39
CA ALA A 296 6.10 -5.31 -13.84
C ALA A 296 6.76 -4.63 -12.63
N ARG A 297 6.80 -3.30 -12.63
CA ARG A 297 7.47 -2.51 -11.59
C ARG A 297 6.66 -1.27 -11.19
N ASN A 298 6.63 -0.99 -9.90
CA ASN A 298 6.23 0.29 -9.32
C ASN A 298 7.19 0.68 -8.18
N PRO A 299 7.00 1.83 -7.50
CA PRO A 299 7.84 2.21 -6.36
C PRO A 299 7.86 1.21 -5.19
N ALA A 300 6.81 0.39 -5.01
CA ALA A 300 6.74 -0.62 -3.96
C ALA A 300 7.55 -1.89 -4.27
N GLY A 301 7.85 -2.16 -5.54
CA GLY A 301 8.65 -3.31 -5.93
C GLY A 301 8.50 -3.72 -7.39
N SER A 302 8.93 -4.94 -7.68
CA SER A 302 8.86 -5.53 -9.01
C SER A 302 8.63 -7.04 -8.97
N ILE A 303 8.00 -7.56 -10.00
CA ILE A 303 7.78 -8.99 -10.25
C ILE A 303 8.13 -9.32 -11.71
N GLU A 304 8.48 -10.58 -11.97
CA GLU A 304 8.72 -11.10 -13.31
C GLU A 304 8.08 -12.48 -13.49
N SER A 305 7.64 -12.78 -14.72
CA SER A 305 7.17 -14.10 -15.14
C SER A 305 7.51 -14.31 -16.61
N SER A 306 7.69 -15.56 -17.04
CA SER A 306 8.19 -15.91 -18.36
C SER A 306 7.35 -16.95 -19.06
N ALA A 307 7.28 -16.87 -20.39
CA ALA A 307 6.64 -17.85 -21.25
C ALA A 307 7.50 -18.15 -22.48
N ARG A 308 7.45 -19.39 -22.97
CA ARG A 308 8.17 -19.84 -24.17
C ARG A 308 7.30 -19.71 -25.42
N LEU A 309 7.85 -19.05 -26.44
CA LEU A 309 7.36 -19.13 -27.82
C LEU A 309 8.02 -20.32 -28.51
N LYS A 310 7.24 -21.27 -29.00
CA LYS A 310 7.70 -22.30 -29.95
C LYS A 310 7.19 -21.97 -31.34
N VAL A 311 8.06 -22.03 -32.34
CA VAL A 311 7.68 -21.71 -33.72
C VAL A 311 7.77 -22.95 -34.56
N GLN A 312 6.71 -23.25 -35.30
CA GLN A 312 6.67 -24.38 -36.21
C GLN A 312 6.47 -23.92 -37.65
N ALA A 313 7.04 -24.64 -38.60
CA ALA A 313 7.01 -24.37 -40.03
C ALA A 313 6.78 -25.69 -40.78
N PRO A 314 5.80 -25.75 -41.70
CA PRO A 314 5.51 -26.97 -42.44
C PRO A 314 6.72 -27.39 -43.29
N PRO A 315 6.80 -28.68 -43.66
CA PRO A 315 7.94 -29.17 -44.43
C PRO A 315 7.98 -28.53 -45.83
N THR A 316 9.16 -28.13 -46.27
CA THR A 316 9.48 -27.69 -47.64
C THR A 316 10.68 -28.48 -48.14
N PHE A 317 10.93 -28.50 -49.45
CA PHE A 317 12.04 -29.26 -50.02
C PHE A 317 13.16 -28.32 -50.43
N GLN A 318 14.30 -28.41 -49.75
CA GLN A 318 15.54 -27.72 -50.14
C GLN A 318 16.09 -28.31 -51.43
N THR A 319 16.09 -29.64 -51.52
CA THR A 319 16.40 -30.39 -52.75
C THR A 319 15.18 -31.20 -53.11
N LYS A 320 14.69 -31.00 -54.34
CA LYS A 320 13.58 -31.75 -54.91
C LYS A 320 14.14 -32.80 -55.87
N PRO A 321 13.53 -33.99 -55.93
CA PRO A 321 13.94 -34.96 -56.91
C PRO A 321 13.56 -34.49 -58.31
N THR A 322 14.40 -34.84 -59.28
CA THR A 322 14.23 -34.48 -60.68
C THR A 322 13.97 -35.72 -61.51
N ASP A 323 13.16 -35.59 -62.56
CA ASP A 323 12.91 -36.68 -63.51
C ASP A 323 14.23 -37.22 -64.09
N GLN A 324 14.32 -38.54 -64.24
CA GLN A 324 15.49 -39.21 -64.80
C GLN A 324 15.10 -40.18 -65.91
N THR A 325 15.85 -40.13 -67.00
CA THR A 325 15.81 -41.15 -68.04
C THR A 325 17.13 -41.92 -68.00
N VAL A 326 17.06 -43.22 -67.74
CA VAL A 326 18.25 -44.06 -67.54
C VAL A 326 18.20 -45.31 -68.42
N ALA A 327 19.34 -45.90 -68.74
CA ALA A 327 19.37 -47.13 -69.52
C ALA A 327 18.95 -48.35 -68.67
N HIS A 328 18.44 -49.39 -69.32
CA HIS A 328 18.16 -50.66 -68.65
C HIS A 328 19.42 -51.21 -67.97
N GLY A 329 19.29 -51.67 -66.73
CA GLY A 329 20.40 -52.21 -65.92
C GLY A 329 21.33 -51.15 -65.30
N SER A 330 21.10 -49.86 -65.57
CA SER A 330 21.84 -48.77 -64.90
C SER A 330 21.24 -48.45 -63.52
N THR A 331 21.79 -47.43 -62.84
CA THR A 331 21.33 -46.98 -61.53
C THR A 331 20.68 -45.60 -61.65
N ALA A 332 19.48 -45.44 -61.07
CA ALA A 332 18.82 -44.15 -60.89
C ALA A 332 18.93 -43.70 -59.43
N THR A 333 19.10 -42.38 -59.22
CA THR A 333 19.23 -41.80 -57.87
C THR A 333 18.41 -40.53 -57.76
N PHE A 334 17.42 -40.50 -56.88
CA PHE A 334 16.59 -39.33 -56.62
C PHE A 334 16.93 -38.72 -55.26
N ASP A 335 17.43 -37.49 -55.26
CA ASP A 335 17.70 -36.76 -54.02
C ASP A 335 16.46 -36.02 -53.53
N CYS A 336 16.19 -36.12 -52.23
CA CYS A 336 15.11 -35.41 -51.57
C CYS A 336 15.56 -34.96 -50.18
N VAL A 337 15.62 -33.65 -49.96
CA VAL A 337 16.04 -33.06 -48.68
C VAL A 337 14.93 -32.15 -48.16
N PRO A 338 14.02 -32.67 -47.32
CA PRO A 338 12.99 -31.87 -46.69
C PRO A 338 13.56 -31.09 -45.50
N VAL A 339 13.12 -29.85 -45.34
CA VAL A 339 13.45 -28.94 -44.25
C VAL A 339 12.16 -28.40 -43.63
N GLY A 340 12.15 -28.15 -42.32
CA GLY A 340 10.97 -27.68 -41.60
C GLY A 340 11.25 -27.63 -40.10
N GLN A 341 10.32 -27.07 -39.34
CA GLN A 341 10.43 -26.99 -37.88
C GLN A 341 9.14 -27.48 -37.22
N PRO A 342 9.17 -28.52 -36.37
CA PRO A 342 10.31 -29.40 -36.10
C PRO A 342 10.82 -30.11 -37.36
N THR A 343 12.03 -30.67 -37.30
CA THR A 343 12.62 -31.43 -38.42
C THR A 343 11.64 -32.49 -38.94
N PRO A 344 11.31 -32.49 -40.23
CA PRO A 344 10.27 -33.36 -40.76
C PRO A 344 10.74 -34.81 -40.88
N ALA A 345 9.85 -35.75 -40.56
CA ALA A 345 9.98 -37.14 -40.98
C ALA A 345 9.63 -37.25 -42.47
N TYR A 346 10.28 -38.14 -43.20
CA TYR A 346 10.01 -38.33 -44.62
C TYR A 346 10.13 -39.78 -45.06
N PHE A 347 9.50 -40.11 -46.19
CA PHE A 347 9.56 -41.43 -46.83
C PHE A 347 9.38 -41.31 -48.34
N TRP A 348 9.81 -42.34 -49.05
CA TRP A 348 9.55 -42.51 -50.47
C TRP A 348 8.41 -43.49 -50.72
N SER A 349 7.68 -43.31 -51.81
CA SER A 349 6.75 -44.30 -52.34
C SER A 349 6.73 -44.25 -53.85
N LYS A 350 6.34 -45.36 -54.50
CA LYS A 350 6.03 -45.37 -55.93
C LYS A 350 4.55 -45.10 -56.11
N GLU A 351 4.20 -44.17 -57.00
CA GLU A 351 2.80 -43.79 -57.24
C GLU A 351 1.96 -45.01 -57.64
N GLY A 352 0.79 -45.15 -57.01
CA GLY A 352 -0.09 -46.31 -57.18
C GLY A 352 0.29 -47.53 -56.33
N GLN A 353 1.38 -47.49 -55.56
CA GLN A 353 1.77 -48.54 -54.61
C GLN A 353 1.61 -48.09 -53.16
N GLN A 354 1.33 -49.04 -52.26
CA GLN A 354 1.14 -48.77 -50.83
C GLN A 354 2.45 -48.87 -50.01
N ASN A 355 3.52 -49.37 -50.62
CA ASN A 355 4.79 -49.57 -49.92
C ASN A 355 5.46 -48.22 -49.62
N LEU A 356 5.76 -47.99 -48.34
CA LEU A 356 6.49 -46.81 -47.87
C LEU A 356 7.94 -47.19 -47.59
N LEU A 357 8.87 -46.42 -48.16
CA LEU A 357 10.30 -46.65 -48.08
C LEU A 357 10.91 -45.57 -47.18
N PHE A 358 11.13 -45.90 -45.92
CA PHE A 358 11.72 -45.00 -44.93
C PHE A 358 13.26 -44.96 -45.06
N PRO A 359 13.93 -43.94 -44.50
CA PRO A 359 15.39 -43.91 -44.43
C PRO A 359 15.98 -45.20 -43.83
N GLY A 360 16.97 -45.78 -44.50
CA GLY A 360 17.54 -47.09 -44.16
C GLY A 360 16.85 -48.28 -44.83
N HIS A 361 15.77 -48.07 -45.60
CA HIS A 361 15.12 -49.13 -46.35
C HIS A 361 16.06 -49.79 -47.36
N VAL A 362 15.96 -51.12 -47.47
CA VAL A 362 16.60 -51.95 -48.49
C VAL A 362 15.59 -53.00 -48.96
N SER A 363 15.33 -53.09 -50.27
CA SER A 363 14.46 -54.11 -50.84
C SER A 363 15.05 -55.52 -50.69
N ALA A 364 14.20 -56.55 -50.78
CA ALA A 364 14.64 -57.94 -50.64
C ALA A 364 15.70 -58.37 -51.67
N ASP A 365 15.65 -57.82 -52.89
CA ASP A 365 16.64 -58.02 -53.95
C ASP A 365 17.84 -57.06 -53.85
N GLY A 366 17.86 -56.19 -52.83
CA GLY A 366 18.92 -55.22 -52.56
C GLY A 366 19.01 -54.07 -53.57
N ARG A 367 18.12 -53.96 -54.55
CA ARG A 367 18.19 -52.96 -55.63
C ARG A 367 17.70 -51.58 -55.22
N ILE A 368 16.62 -51.52 -54.44
CA ILE A 368 15.99 -50.26 -54.01
C ILE A 368 16.45 -49.94 -52.60
N LYS A 369 17.09 -48.79 -52.42
CA LYS A 369 17.62 -48.33 -51.13
C LYS A 369 17.26 -46.88 -50.87
N VAL A 370 16.99 -46.54 -49.61
CA VAL A 370 16.84 -45.15 -49.17
C VAL A 370 17.94 -44.85 -48.18
N SER A 371 18.82 -43.91 -48.51
CA SER A 371 19.89 -43.48 -47.59
C SER A 371 19.33 -42.69 -46.41
N SER A 372 20.13 -42.53 -45.35
CA SER A 372 19.81 -41.62 -44.23
C SER A 372 19.75 -40.15 -44.65
N SER A 373 20.43 -39.78 -45.74
CA SER A 373 20.40 -38.44 -46.34
C SER A 373 19.16 -38.18 -47.20
N GLY A 374 18.33 -39.20 -47.43
CA GLY A 374 17.06 -39.10 -48.15
C GLY A 374 17.12 -39.41 -49.63
N THR A 375 18.25 -39.91 -50.12
CA THR A 375 18.45 -40.32 -51.51
C THR A 375 17.83 -41.69 -51.74
N LEU A 376 16.88 -41.77 -52.69
CA LEU A 376 16.36 -43.03 -53.20
C LEU A 376 17.26 -43.53 -54.33
N THR A 377 17.84 -44.71 -54.17
CA THR A 377 18.66 -45.39 -55.18
C THR A 377 17.95 -46.61 -55.71
N ILE A 378 17.86 -46.75 -57.02
CA ILE A 378 17.34 -47.93 -57.71
C ILE A 378 18.46 -48.46 -58.60
N ALA A 379 19.14 -49.52 -58.16
CA ALA A 379 20.15 -50.22 -58.93
C ALA A 379 19.52 -51.26 -59.87
N ASP A 380 20.21 -51.59 -60.98
CA ASP A 380 19.72 -52.55 -61.99
C ASP A 380 18.26 -52.24 -62.39
N VAL A 381 18.06 -51.04 -62.97
CA VAL A 381 16.73 -50.52 -63.34
C VAL A 381 16.07 -51.37 -64.43
N ARG A 382 14.83 -51.79 -64.17
CA ARG A 382 14.00 -52.68 -65.01
C ARG A 382 12.73 -51.96 -65.51
N PRO A 383 12.03 -52.48 -66.53
CA PRO A 383 10.79 -51.87 -67.03
C PRO A 383 9.69 -51.70 -65.96
N MET A 384 9.62 -52.63 -65.00
CA MET A 384 8.68 -52.53 -63.88
C MET A 384 9.01 -51.41 -62.88
N ASP A 385 10.24 -50.87 -62.90
CA ASP A 385 10.67 -49.78 -62.04
C ASP A 385 10.22 -48.41 -62.62
N GLU A 386 9.90 -48.33 -63.92
CA GLU A 386 9.35 -47.11 -64.53
C GLU A 386 8.08 -46.62 -63.83
N GLY A 387 7.96 -45.31 -63.70
CA GLY A 387 6.86 -44.67 -62.99
C GLY A 387 7.34 -43.55 -62.10
N ALA A 388 6.41 -42.94 -61.39
CA ALA A 388 6.73 -41.80 -60.57
C ALA A 388 7.00 -42.19 -59.12
N TYR A 389 8.03 -41.58 -58.57
CA TYR A 389 8.45 -41.73 -57.18
C TYR A 389 8.16 -40.45 -56.42
N VAL A 390 7.48 -40.59 -55.29
CA VAL A 390 7.03 -39.50 -54.44
C VAL A 390 7.84 -39.50 -53.16
N CYS A 391 8.51 -38.39 -52.87
CA CYS A 391 9.07 -38.10 -51.58
C CYS A 391 8.06 -37.30 -50.76
N ALA A 392 7.62 -37.85 -49.63
CA ALA A 392 6.65 -37.23 -48.73
C ALA A 392 7.32 -36.83 -47.42
N ALA A 393 7.05 -35.62 -46.93
CA ALA A 393 7.59 -35.10 -45.68
C ALA A 393 6.47 -34.56 -44.77
N MET A 394 6.59 -34.75 -43.45
CA MET A 394 5.60 -34.31 -42.46
C MET A 394 6.23 -33.93 -41.11
N ASN A 395 5.65 -32.93 -40.44
CA ASN A 395 5.92 -32.56 -39.06
C ASN A 395 4.62 -32.08 -38.38
N SER A 396 4.70 -31.56 -37.15
CA SER A 396 3.52 -31.07 -36.41
C SER A 396 2.82 -29.86 -37.06
N ALA A 397 3.50 -29.14 -37.96
CA ALA A 397 2.96 -27.98 -38.66
C ALA A 397 2.29 -28.33 -40.00
N GLY A 398 2.51 -29.53 -40.54
CA GLY A 398 1.87 -29.97 -41.78
C GLY A 398 2.67 -31.00 -42.56
N SER A 399 2.32 -31.16 -43.84
CA SER A 399 2.95 -32.11 -44.75
C SER A 399 3.17 -31.50 -46.14
N SER A 400 4.15 -32.01 -46.87
CA SER A 400 4.39 -31.69 -48.27
C SER A 400 4.91 -32.89 -49.05
N LEU A 401 4.74 -32.85 -50.37
CA LEU A 401 5.09 -33.91 -51.29
C LEU A 401 5.93 -33.34 -52.44
N SER A 402 6.90 -34.10 -52.93
CA SER A 402 7.62 -33.83 -54.18
C SER A 402 7.75 -35.12 -54.98
N LYS A 403 7.79 -35.00 -56.31
CA LYS A 403 7.64 -36.13 -57.23
C LYS A 403 8.65 -36.03 -58.36
N ALA A 404 9.20 -37.18 -58.77
CA ALA A 404 10.02 -37.32 -59.97
C ALA A 404 9.65 -38.58 -60.75
N LEU A 405 9.81 -38.54 -62.06
CA LEU A 405 9.51 -39.62 -62.99
C LEU A 405 10.78 -40.38 -63.38
N LEU A 406 10.75 -41.71 -63.25
CA LEU A 406 11.75 -42.61 -63.81
C LEU A 406 11.27 -43.16 -65.15
N LYS A 407 12.07 -42.96 -66.21
CA LYS A 407 11.86 -43.57 -67.53
C LYS A 407 13.08 -44.35 -67.98
N LEU A 408 12.85 -45.41 -68.75
CA LEU A 408 13.91 -46.09 -69.48
C LEU A 408 14.22 -45.37 -70.80
N SER A 409 15.51 -45.22 -71.12
CA SER A 409 15.92 -44.71 -72.42
C SER A 409 15.57 -45.71 -73.52
N THR A 410 14.77 -45.31 -74.51
CA THR A 410 14.58 -46.10 -75.73
C THR A 410 15.88 -46.08 -76.53
N LYS A 411 16.52 -47.24 -76.75
CA LYS A 411 17.58 -47.31 -77.76
C LYS A 411 16.95 -46.98 -79.12
N GLY A 412 17.36 -45.87 -79.73
CA GLY A 412 17.00 -45.53 -81.10
C GLY A 412 17.51 -46.62 -82.06
N GLY A 413 16.65 -47.58 -82.37
CA GLY A 413 16.86 -48.52 -83.46
C GLY A 413 16.53 -47.82 -84.77
N LEU A 414 17.55 -47.29 -85.45
CA LEU A 414 17.46 -47.10 -86.90
C LEU A 414 17.42 -48.50 -87.53
N PHE A 415 16.23 -48.93 -87.96
CA PHE A 415 16.12 -50.00 -88.95
C PHE A 415 16.39 -49.37 -90.32
N VAL A 416 17.58 -49.63 -90.87
CA VAL A 416 17.87 -49.40 -92.29
C VAL A 416 17.22 -50.56 -93.05
N TYR A 417 16.22 -50.25 -93.87
CA TYR A 417 15.73 -51.18 -94.89
C TYR A 417 16.74 -51.19 -96.05
N GLY A 418 17.22 -52.38 -96.40
CA GLY A 418 17.95 -52.68 -97.62
C GLY A 418 17.60 -54.09 -98.04
#